data_AF-A0A0G0UWY9-F1
#
_entry.id   AF-A0A0G0UWY9-F1
#
_cell.length_a   1.000
_cell.length_b   1.000
_cell.length_c   1.000
_cell.angle_alpha   90.00
_cell.angle_beta   90.00
_cell.angle_gamma   90.00
#
_symmetry.space_group_name_H-M   'P 1'
#
loop_
_entity.id
_entity.type
_entity.pdbx_description
1 polymer ?
#
loop_
_entity_poly.entity_id
_entity_poly.type
_entity_poly.pdbx_seq_one_letter_code
_entity_poly.pdbx_strand_id
1 'polypeptide(L)'
;MKMKRSPVNVFEQIKKVNAYGQEFWSARDLYKLLGYTEYSKFLPAIERAQKACSNSGQKINLHFAHVSEPQKSNNQYGEILGQILEDFTLSRYACYLIAQNGDPRKEEIALAQTYFAIQTRRQEIKTTKLVNINQWYVQVATCTYGYGSIAYV
;
A
#
# COMPACT_ATOMS: atom_id res chain seq x y z
N MET A 1 -14.58 26.22 -12.06
CA MET A 1 -13.35 25.40 -12.12
C MET A 1 -13.42 24.40 -10.97
N LYS A 2 -13.77 23.12 -11.22
CA LYS A 2 -13.78 22.10 -10.17
C LYS A 2 -12.33 21.86 -9.77
N MET A 3 -11.98 22.10 -8.51
CA MET A 3 -10.65 21.74 -7.99
C MET A 3 -10.45 20.25 -8.26
N LYS A 4 -9.55 19.91 -9.19
CA LYS A 4 -9.06 18.54 -9.33
C LYS A 4 -8.43 18.22 -7.99
N ARG A 5 -9.12 17.40 -7.19
CA ARG A 5 -8.54 16.86 -5.95
C ARG A 5 -7.14 16.39 -6.33
N SER A 6 -6.12 16.92 -5.66
CA SER A 6 -4.81 16.29 -5.67
C SER A 6 -5.06 14.79 -5.43
N PRO A 7 -4.30 13.84 -6.00
CA PRO A 7 -4.47 12.43 -5.69
C PRO A 7 -4.03 12.21 -4.24
N VAL A 8 -4.87 12.69 -3.30
CA VAL A 8 -4.79 12.49 -1.88
C VAL A 8 -4.90 11.00 -1.74
N ASN A 9 -3.77 10.40 -1.37
CA ASN A 9 -3.54 8.97 -1.30
C ASN A 9 -4.81 8.24 -0.84
N VAL A 10 -5.54 7.66 -1.79
CA VAL A 10 -6.89 7.12 -1.57
C VAL A 10 -6.88 6.02 -0.52
N PHE A 11 -5.74 5.34 -0.38
CA PHE A 11 -5.52 4.35 0.65
C PHE A 11 -5.41 4.96 2.05
N GLU A 12 -4.87 6.18 2.23
CA GLU A 12 -4.78 6.78 3.59
C GLU A 12 -6.14 7.06 4.20
N GLN A 13 -7.16 7.29 3.38
CA GLN A 13 -8.50 7.67 3.86
C GLN A 13 -9.17 6.54 4.65
N ILE A 14 -8.84 5.30 4.31
CA ILE A 14 -9.39 4.09 4.95
C ILE A 14 -8.35 3.38 5.82
N LYS A 15 -7.23 4.06 6.12
CA LYS A 15 -6.19 3.53 6.99
C LYS A 15 -6.72 3.42 8.41
N LYS A 16 -6.45 2.28 9.03
CA LYS A 16 -6.68 2.02 10.45
C LYS A 16 -5.35 1.77 11.15
N VAL A 17 -5.34 1.95 12.46
CA VAL A 17 -4.16 1.70 13.31
C VAL A 17 -4.61 0.78 14.44
N ASN A 18 -3.87 -0.30 14.67
CA ASN A 18 -4.20 -1.25 15.73
C ASN A 18 -3.67 -0.77 17.10
N ALA A 19 -3.97 -1.53 18.16
CA ALA A 19 -3.52 -1.21 19.52
C ALA A 19 -1.99 -1.12 19.68
N TYR A 20 -1.23 -1.67 18.74
CA TYR A 20 0.24 -1.66 18.72
C TYR A 20 0.82 -0.55 17.83
N GLY A 21 -0.01 0.36 17.33
CA GLY A 21 0.44 1.45 16.46
C GLY A 21 0.73 1.03 15.02
N GLN A 22 0.38 -0.19 14.61
CA GLN A 22 0.62 -0.68 13.26
C GLN A 22 -0.53 -0.32 12.33
N GLU A 23 -0.20 0.17 11.15
CA GLU A 23 -1.16 0.53 10.10
C GLU A 23 -1.73 -0.72 9.41
N PHE A 24 -3.04 -0.74 9.20
CA PHE A 24 -3.72 -1.80 8.46
C PHE A 24 -4.96 -1.28 7.72
N TRP A 25 -5.47 -2.12 6.82
CA TRP A 25 -6.66 -1.85 6.01
C TRP A 25 -7.60 -3.05 6.05
N SER A 26 -8.91 -2.82 5.99
CA SER A 26 -9.89 -3.88 5.76
C SER A 26 -10.14 -4.06 4.26
N ALA A 27 -10.21 -5.29 3.78
CA ALA A 27 -10.58 -5.56 2.39
C ALA A 27 -12.03 -5.14 2.08
N ARG A 28 -12.92 -5.12 3.09
CA ARG A 28 -14.29 -4.57 2.97
C ARG A 28 -14.35 -3.07 2.75
N ASP A 29 -13.41 -2.30 3.28
CA ASP A 29 -13.31 -0.88 2.97
C ASP A 29 -12.65 -0.67 1.59
N LEU A 30 -11.63 -1.48 1.31
CA LEU A 30 -10.84 -1.37 0.10
C LEU A 30 -11.62 -1.70 -1.18
N TYR A 31 -12.48 -2.72 -1.21
CA TYR A 31 -13.17 -3.10 -2.44
C TYR A 31 -14.08 -1.98 -2.98
N LYS A 32 -14.78 -1.28 -2.08
CA LYS A 32 -15.64 -0.14 -2.43
C LYS A 32 -14.81 1.00 -3.00
N LEU A 33 -13.68 1.29 -2.35
CA LEU A 33 -12.76 2.34 -2.77
C LEU A 33 -12.15 2.06 -4.15
N LEU A 34 -11.96 0.79 -4.51
CA LEU A 34 -11.46 0.35 -5.81
C LEU A 34 -12.56 0.10 -6.85
N GLY A 35 -13.79 0.57 -6.61
CA GLY A 35 -14.87 0.54 -7.59
C GLY A 35 -15.53 -0.82 -7.80
N TYR A 36 -15.38 -1.76 -6.85
CA TYR A 36 -16.08 -3.04 -6.89
C TYR A 36 -17.46 -2.90 -6.23
N THR A 37 -18.51 -3.39 -6.90
CA THR A 37 -19.89 -3.33 -6.40
C THR A 37 -20.15 -4.40 -5.34
N GLU A 38 -19.49 -5.55 -5.47
CA GLU A 38 -19.67 -6.73 -4.62
C GLU A 38 -18.32 -7.25 -4.16
N TYR A 39 -18.26 -7.70 -2.90
CA TYR A 39 -17.04 -8.25 -2.31
C TYR A 39 -16.57 -9.53 -3.03
N SER A 40 -17.50 -10.38 -3.48
CA SER A 40 -17.19 -11.59 -4.26
C SER A 40 -16.41 -11.29 -5.54
N LYS A 41 -16.74 -10.20 -6.24
CA LYS A 41 -16.04 -9.74 -7.46
C LYS A 41 -14.64 -9.18 -7.17
N PHE A 42 -14.36 -8.86 -5.91
CA PHE A 42 -13.07 -8.37 -5.45
C PHE A 42 -12.09 -9.49 -5.08
N LEU A 43 -12.59 -10.65 -4.64
CA LEU A 43 -11.77 -11.80 -4.26
C LEU A 43 -10.76 -12.23 -5.35
N PRO A 44 -11.10 -12.24 -6.66
CA PRO A 44 -10.13 -12.55 -7.70
C PRO A 44 -8.97 -11.55 -7.81
N ALA A 45 -9.17 -10.28 -7.41
CA ALA A 45 -8.09 -9.30 -7.35
C ALA A 45 -7.16 -9.58 -6.15
N ILE A 46 -7.73 -9.97 -5.00
CA ILE A 46 -6.96 -10.42 -3.83
C ILE A 46 -6.14 -11.66 -4.18
N GLU A 47 -6.73 -12.66 -4.83
CA GLU A 47 -6.02 -13.90 -5.18
C GLU A 47 -4.83 -13.63 -6.12
N ARG A 48 -5.01 -12.78 -7.15
CA ARG A 48 -3.92 -12.35 -8.03
C ARG A 48 -2.82 -11.61 -7.26
N ALA A 49 -3.20 -10.75 -6.30
CA ALA A 49 -2.25 -10.04 -5.45
C ALA A 49 -1.47 -10.98 -4.51
N GLN A 50 -2.12 -12.01 -3.95
CA GLN A 50 -1.47 -13.03 -3.13
C GLN A 50 -0.45 -13.83 -3.96
N LYS A 51 -0.79 -14.20 -5.20
CA LYS A 51 0.15 -14.83 -6.14
C LYS A 51 1.35 -13.93 -6.42
N ALA A 52 1.11 -12.65 -6.72
CA ALA A 52 2.19 -11.68 -6.94
C ALA A 52 3.09 -11.50 -5.69
N CYS A 53 2.50 -11.47 -4.50
CA CYS A 53 3.20 -11.42 -3.22
C CYS A 53 4.14 -12.63 -3.05
N SER A 54 3.61 -13.84 -3.26
CA SER A 54 4.39 -15.08 -3.19
C SER A 54 5.51 -15.12 -4.23
N ASN A 55 5.23 -14.73 -5.47
CA ASN A 55 6.21 -14.69 -6.56
C ASN A 55 7.33 -13.68 -6.30
N SER A 56 7.06 -12.65 -5.48
CA SER A 56 8.05 -11.66 -5.03
C SER A 56 8.84 -12.12 -3.79
N GLY A 57 8.70 -13.39 -3.38
CA GLY A 57 9.38 -13.98 -2.22
C GLY A 57 8.83 -13.53 -0.86
N GLN A 58 7.69 -12.83 -0.83
CA GLN A 58 7.06 -12.37 0.41
C GLN A 58 6.07 -13.41 0.95
N LYS A 59 6.00 -13.56 2.27
CA LYS A 59 5.04 -14.47 2.91
C LYS A 59 3.64 -13.86 2.89
N ILE A 60 2.68 -14.54 2.25
CA ILE A 60 1.30 -14.06 2.11
C ILE A 60 0.68 -13.68 3.45
N ASN A 61 0.85 -14.50 4.49
CA ASN A 61 0.24 -14.29 5.80
C ASN A 61 0.77 -13.04 6.56
N LEU A 62 1.92 -12.48 6.18
CA LEU A 62 2.40 -11.21 6.73
C LEU A 62 1.65 -10.00 6.14
N HIS A 63 0.98 -10.19 5.01
CA HIS A 63 0.37 -9.12 4.24
C HIS A 63 -1.14 -9.26 4.08
N PHE A 64 -1.66 -10.48 4.10
CA PHE A 64 -3.07 -10.84 3.94
C PHE A 64 -3.46 -11.75 5.11
N ALA A 65 -3.93 -11.15 6.20
CA ALA A 65 -4.45 -11.90 7.34
C ALA A 65 -5.95 -12.12 7.15
N HIS A 66 -6.35 -13.38 6.97
CA HIS A 66 -7.77 -13.76 6.92
C HIS A 66 -8.38 -13.56 8.30
N VAL A 67 -9.48 -12.82 8.36
CA VAL A 67 -10.20 -12.54 9.60
C VAL A 67 -11.68 -12.81 9.38
N SER A 68 -12.34 -13.27 10.44
CA SER A 68 -13.79 -13.43 10.46
C SER A 68 -14.35 -12.36 11.36
N GLU A 69 -15.02 -11.37 10.77
CA GLU A 69 -15.66 -10.30 11.54
C GLU A 69 -17.16 -10.60 11.70
N PRO A 70 -17.69 -10.61 12.94
CA PRO A 70 -19.12 -10.69 13.17
C PRO A 70 -19.75 -9.36 12.73
N GLN A 71 -20.50 -9.40 11.63
CA GLN A 71 -21.31 -8.28 11.20
C GLN A 71 -22.73 -8.44 11.71
N LYS A 72 -23.27 -7.33 12.22
CA LYS A 72 -24.68 -7.19 12.56
C LYS A 72 -25.38 -6.62 11.33
N SER A 73 -26.31 -7.39 10.75
CA SER A 73 -27.21 -6.87 9.73
C SER A 73 -28.65 -6.93 10.24
N ASN A 74 -29.46 -5.95 9.84
CA ASN A 74 -30.89 -5.97 10.12
C ASN A 74 -31.58 -6.74 9.00
N ASN A 75 -32.44 -7.70 9.34
CA ASN A 75 -33.32 -8.30 8.35
C ASN A 75 -34.50 -7.35 8.02
N GLN A 76 -35.34 -7.75 7.06
CA GLN A 76 -36.54 -7.01 6.66
C GLN A 76 -37.58 -6.81 7.79
N TYR A 77 -37.41 -7.50 8.92
CA TYR A 77 -38.25 -7.38 10.12
C TYR A 77 -37.58 -6.55 11.22
N GLY A 78 -36.39 -5.98 10.98
CA GLY A 78 -35.65 -5.16 11.95
C GLY A 78 -34.85 -5.97 12.98
N GLU A 79 -34.76 -7.29 12.83
CA GLU A 79 -34.00 -8.14 13.76
C GLU A 79 -32.51 -8.11 13.41
N ILE A 80 -31.66 -8.04 14.44
CA ILE A 80 -30.21 -8.07 14.29
C ILE A 80 -29.77 -9.53 14.15
N LEU A 81 -29.38 -9.92 12.94
CA LEU A 81 -28.70 -11.20 12.70
C LEU A 81 -27.19 -10.99 12.76
N GLY A 82 -26.52 -11.83 13.55
CA GLY A 82 -25.07 -11.92 13.52
C GLY A 82 -24.64 -12.83 12.36
N GLN A 83 -24.07 -12.25 11.31
CA GLN A 83 -23.43 -13.02 10.25
C GLN A 83 -21.92 -12.93 10.41
N ILE A 84 -21.26 -14.09 10.47
CA ILE A 84 -19.81 -14.15 10.38
C ILE A 84 -19.45 -13.96 8.91
N LEU A 85 -18.73 -12.89 8.62
CA LEU A 85 -18.33 -12.52 7.28
C LEU A 85 -16.81 -12.61 7.15
N GLU A 86 -16.34 -13.38 6.17
CA GLU A 86 -14.91 -13.45 5.87
C GLU A 86 -14.40 -12.10 5.34
N ASP A 87 -13.29 -11.63 5.87
CA ASP A 87 -12.59 -10.42 5.46
C ASP A 87 -11.08 -10.65 5.48
N PHE A 88 -10.32 -9.69 4.96
CA PHE A 88 -8.87 -9.65 5.13
C PHE A 88 -8.45 -8.37 5.81
N THR A 89 -7.60 -8.52 6.82
CA THR A 89 -6.74 -7.45 7.30
C THR A 89 -5.50 -7.39 6.40
N LEU A 90 -5.31 -6.23 5.78
CA LEU A 90 -4.31 -6.01 4.74
C LEU A 90 -3.22 -5.08 5.26
N SER A 91 -1.97 -5.45 4.98
CA SER A 91 -0.86 -4.52 5.08
C SER A 91 -0.92 -3.49 3.95
N ARG A 92 -0.19 -2.37 4.10
CA ARG A 92 0.01 -1.38 3.04
C ARG A 92 0.49 -2.01 1.72
N TYR A 93 1.42 -2.95 1.82
CA TYR A 93 1.97 -3.67 0.67
C TYR A 93 0.90 -4.50 -0.06
N ALA A 94 0.03 -5.19 0.69
CA ALA A 94 -1.09 -5.93 0.10
C ALA A 94 -2.06 -5.00 -0.65
N CYS A 95 -2.41 -3.84 -0.08
CA CYS A 95 -3.27 -2.87 -0.75
C CYS A 95 -2.71 -2.45 -2.12
N TYR A 96 -1.39 -2.25 -2.20
CA TYR A 96 -0.73 -1.85 -3.44
C TYR A 96 -0.74 -2.98 -4.47
N LEU A 97 -0.43 -4.20 -4.06
CA LEU A 97 -0.49 -5.37 -4.96
C LEU A 97 -1.92 -5.60 -5.47
N ILE A 98 -2.94 -5.42 -4.64
CA ILE A 98 -4.34 -5.55 -5.07
C ILE A 98 -4.69 -4.52 -6.14
N ALA A 99 -4.31 -3.26 -5.94
CA ALA A 99 -4.57 -2.22 -6.93
C ALA A 99 -3.78 -2.43 -8.23
N GLN A 100 -2.53 -2.88 -8.15
CA GLN A 100 -1.71 -3.20 -9.33
C GLN A 100 -2.29 -4.37 -10.13
N ASN A 101 -2.85 -5.37 -9.44
CA ASN A 101 -3.45 -6.57 -10.05
C ASN A 101 -4.98 -6.47 -10.17
N GLY A 102 -5.56 -5.27 -10.09
CA GLY A 102 -7.00 -5.05 -10.20
C GLY A 102 -7.56 -5.22 -11.62
N ASP A 103 -8.86 -4.98 -11.80
CA ASP A 103 -9.47 -4.87 -13.15
C ASP A 103 -9.19 -3.46 -13.72
N PRO A 104 -8.35 -3.31 -14.76
CA PRO A 104 -7.98 -2.01 -15.30
C PRO A 104 -9.15 -1.29 -16.01
N ARG A 105 -10.27 -1.96 -16.26
CA ARG A 105 -11.49 -1.34 -16.80
C ARG A 105 -12.20 -0.43 -15.78
N LYS A 106 -11.83 -0.52 -14.49
CA LYS A 106 -12.36 0.34 -13.43
C LYS A 106 -11.53 1.61 -13.32
N GLU A 107 -12.19 2.77 -13.35
CA GLU A 107 -11.53 4.07 -13.27
C GLU A 107 -10.73 4.22 -11.96
N GLU A 108 -11.26 3.71 -10.85
CA GLU A 108 -10.62 3.75 -9.54
C GLU A 108 -9.30 2.98 -9.51
N ILE A 109 -9.23 1.83 -10.21
CA ILE A 109 -7.99 1.05 -10.37
C ILE A 109 -6.99 1.84 -11.23
N ALA A 110 -7.42 2.41 -12.35
CA ALA A 110 -6.56 3.20 -13.23
C ALA A 110 -6.00 4.46 -12.50
N LEU A 111 -6.81 5.09 -11.65
CA LEU A 111 -6.40 6.22 -10.81
C LEU A 111 -5.38 5.77 -9.75
N ALA A 112 -5.59 4.63 -9.10
CA ALA A 112 -4.63 4.08 -8.15
C ALA A 112 -3.29 3.75 -8.82
N GLN A 113 -3.30 3.14 -10.01
CA GLN A 113 -2.11 2.85 -10.80
C GLN A 113 -1.39 4.14 -11.22
N THR A 114 -2.13 5.16 -11.64
CA THR A 114 -1.57 6.49 -11.95
C THR A 114 -0.90 7.12 -10.73
N TYR A 115 -1.54 7.04 -9.57
CA TYR A 115 -0.97 7.50 -8.31
C TYR A 115 0.37 6.80 -8.03
N PHE A 116 0.44 5.47 -8.17
CA PHE A 116 1.69 4.74 -7.96
C PHE A 116 2.78 5.12 -8.97
N ALA A 117 2.46 5.25 -10.25
CA ALA A 117 3.44 5.67 -11.27
C ALA A 117 4.07 7.03 -10.91
N ILE A 118 3.26 7.99 -10.49
CA ILE A 118 3.72 9.32 -10.06
C ILE A 118 4.54 9.22 -8.77
N GLN A 119 4.05 8.49 -7.77
CA GLN A 119 4.71 8.39 -6.47
C GLN A 119 6.05 7.65 -6.54
N THR A 120 6.13 6.57 -7.32
CA THR A 120 7.39 5.87 -7.59
C THR A 120 8.40 6.84 -8.22
N ARG A 121 8.00 7.62 -9.23
CA ARG A 121 8.89 8.61 -9.85
C ARG A 121 9.37 9.67 -8.86
N ARG A 122 8.49 10.17 -7.99
CA ARG A 122 8.86 11.12 -6.95
C ARG A 122 9.85 10.51 -5.96
N GLN A 123 9.66 9.26 -5.59
CA GLN A 123 10.56 8.55 -4.68
C GLN A 123 11.92 8.28 -5.32
N GLU A 124 11.98 7.86 -6.59
CA GLU A 124 13.24 7.71 -7.33
C GLU A 124 14.05 9.01 -7.33
N ILE A 125 13.43 10.14 -7.70
CA ILE A 125 14.09 11.45 -7.71
C ILE A 125 14.59 11.81 -6.32
N LYS A 126 13.80 11.57 -5.26
CA LYS A 126 14.19 11.83 -3.88
C LYS A 126 15.38 10.95 -3.48
N THR A 127 15.34 9.67 -3.79
CA THR A 127 16.44 8.72 -3.54
C THR A 127 17.70 9.13 -4.30
N THR A 128 17.61 9.47 -5.58
CA THR A 128 18.75 9.99 -6.36
C THR A 128 19.36 11.24 -5.73
N LYS A 129 18.53 12.19 -5.26
CA LYS A 129 19.03 13.38 -4.55
C LYS A 129 19.76 13.00 -3.27
N LEU A 130 19.21 12.08 -2.46
CA LEU A 130 19.87 11.62 -1.23
C LEU A 130 21.20 10.91 -1.51
N VAL A 131 21.26 10.06 -2.54
CA VAL A 131 22.51 9.41 -2.97
C VAL A 131 23.54 10.44 -3.40
N ASN A 132 23.15 11.41 -4.23
CA ASN A 132 24.07 12.46 -4.70
C ASN A 132 24.58 13.34 -3.53
N ILE A 133 23.70 13.67 -2.57
CA ILE A 133 24.09 14.40 -1.36
C ILE A 133 25.11 13.57 -0.55
N ASN A 134 24.84 12.29 -0.32
CA ASN A 134 25.76 11.41 0.42
C ASN A 134 27.09 11.20 -0.32
N GLN A 135 27.07 11.07 -1.65
CA GLN A 135 28.30 10.97 -2.47
C GLN A 135 29.13 12.25 -2.38
N TRP A 136 28.50 13.43 -2.44
CA TRP A 136 29.19 14.70 -2.23
C TRP A 136 29.82 14.78 -0.84
N TYR A 137 29.12 14.36 0.22
CA TYR A 137 29.70 14.28 1.58
C TYR A 137 30.91 13.34 1.65
N VAL A 138 30.84 12.16 1.00
CA VAL A 138 31.97 11.22 0.95
C VAL A 138 33.16 11.82 0.20
N GLN A 139 32.93 12.46 -0.95
CA GLN A 139 34.00 13.12 -1.72
C GLN A 139 34.64 14.28 -0.96
N VAL A 140 33.85 15.15 -0.32
CA VAL A 140 34.36 16.23 0.52
C VAL A 140 35.17 15.69 1.69
N ALA A 141 34.67 14.65 2.39
CA ALA A 141 35.39 14.02 3.49
C ALA A 141 36.73 13.40 3.03
N THR A 142 36.76 12.73 1.88
CA THR A 142 38.03 12.19 1.34
C THR A 142 39.00 13.29 0.90
N CYS A 143 38.52 14.44 0.43
CA CYS A 143 39.37 15.59 0.10
C CYS A 143 39.92 16.29 1.36
N THR A 144 39.16 16.34 2.46
CA THR A 144 39.64 16.96 3.72
C THR A 144 40.63 16.08 4.48
N TYR A 145 40.57 14.76 4.33
CA TYR A 145 41.52 13.80 4.95
C TYR A 145 42.62 13.32 4.00
N GLY A 146 42.69 13.86 2.78
CA GLY A 146 43.61 13.44 1.71
C GLY A 146 44.97 14.16 1.64
N TYR A 147 45.29 15.07 2.56
CA TYR A 147 46.62 15.67 2.69
C TYR A 147 47.18 15.40 4.08
N GLY A 148 47.87 14.27 4.26
CA GLY A 148 48.46 13.93 5.54
C GLY A 148 49.10 12.54 5.63
N SER A 149 49.74 12.04 4.58
CA SER A 149 50.74 10.98 4.74
C SER A 149 51.99 11.59 5.37
N ILE A 150 51.99 11.72 6.69
CA ILE A 150 53.21 11.88 7.47
C ILE A 150 53.79 10.47 7.59
N ALA A 151 54.95 10.28 6.98
CA ALA A 151 55.76 9.08 7.14
C ALA A 151 56.08 8.88 8.63
N TYR A 152 55.74 7.72 9.17
CA TYR A 152 56.35 7.24 10.41
C TYR A 152 57.66 6.53 10.02
N VAL A 153 58.75 7.07 10.56
CA VAL A 153 60.10 6.47 10.63
C VAL A 153 60.06 5.22 11.49
#